data_AF-D4MT09-F1
#
_entry.id   AF-D4MT09-F1
#
_cell.length_a   1.000
_cell.length_b   1.000
_cell.length_c   1.000
_cell.angle_alpha   90.00
_cell.angle_beta   90.00
_cell.angle_gamma   90.00
#
_symmetry.space_group_name_H-M   'P 1'
#
loop_
_entity.id
_entity.type
_entity.pdbx_description
1 polymer ?
#
loop_
_entity_poly.entity_id
_entity_poly.type
_entity_poly.pdbx_seq_one_letter_code
_entity_poly.pdbx_strand_id
1 'polypeptide(L)'
;MSKKQVRQMIEELTLKLCAREFLAASNLSRESVQMLMNREYWEGQFGRIFPIKRRIQCQEIYEICREPMSLIGREPREGWMKFTYQYVCHILYPDEEFTEKAENYSAGALFYLAVLQFIFDKEREALPFEPMVDFDFLPPEEAEKYESSREYKKFREAFSREYVYEMMRLNAEVTPFRTP
;
A
#
# COMPACT_ATOMS: atom_id res chain seq x y z
N MET A 1 -1.86 20.84 10.00
CA MET A 1 -2.16 19.63 10.80
C MET A 1 -1.37 19.71 12.09
N SER A 2 -1.90 19.24 13.23
CA SER A 2 -1.19 19.27 14.51
C SER A 2 -0.18 18.12 14.62
N LYS A 3 0.90 18.29 15.41
CA LYS A 3 1.84 17.21 15.75
C LYS A 3 1.13 15.96 16.31
N LYS A 4 0.00 16.15 16.98
CA LYS A 4 -0.83 15.06 17.52
C LYS A 4 -1.43 14.19 16.41
N GLN A 5 -1.94 14.80 15.34
CA GLN A 5 -2.52 14.06 14.21
C GLN A 5 -1.47 13.28 13.43
N VAL A 6 -0.26 13.85 13.22
CA VAL A 6 0.83 13.12 12.56
C VAL A 6 1.23 11.87 13.36
N ARG A 7 1.32 11.98 14.68
CA ARG A 7 1.60 10.83 15.57
C ARG A 7 0.55 9.76 15.49
N GLN A 8 -0.73 10.15 15.46
CA GLN A 8 -1.83 9.22 15.26
C GLN A 8 -1.69 8.46 13.93
N MET A 9 -1.35 9.13 12.84
CA MET A 9 -1.13 8.45 11.54
C MET A 9 0.02 7.44 11.61
N ILE A 10 1.10 7.76 12.32
CA ILE A 10 2.24 6.85 12.51
C ILE A 10 1.82 5.63 13.33
N GLU A 11 1.04 5.83 14.40
CA GLU A 11 0.48 4.75 15.21
C GLU A 11 -0.45 3.85 14.40
N GLU A 12 -1.36 4.42 13.60
CA GLU A 12 -2.26 3.68 12.70
C GLU A 12 -1.49 2.84 11.67
N LEU A 13 -0.47 3.41 11.01
CA LEU A 13 0.38 2.67 10.09
C LEU A 13 1.18 1.56 10.81
N THR A 14 1.72 1.84 11.99
CA THR A 14 2.47 0.86 12.78
C THR A 14 1.57 -0.31 13.18
N LEU A 15 0.33 -0.04 13.59
CA LEU A 15 -0.65 -1.08 13.91
C LEU A 15 -0.99 -1.93 12.70
N LYS A 16 -1.16 -1.32 11.51
CA LYS A 16 -1.37 -2.04 10.25
C LYS A 16 -0.21 -2.99 9.92
N LEU A 17 1.03 -2.50 10.03
CA LEU A 17 2.24 -3.29 9.78
C LEU A 17 2.54 -4.32 10.88
N CYS A 18 1.92 -4.18 12.05
CA CYS A 18 2.01 -5.15 13.15
C CYS A 18 0.83 -6.12 13.19
N ALA A 19 -0.09 -6.06 12.22
CA ALA A 19 -1.20 -7.00 12.10
C ALA A 19 -0.68 -8.41 11.80
N ARG A 20 -1.34 -9.44 12.35
CA ARG A 20 -0.90 -10.83 12.22
C ARG A 20 -0.82 -11.27 10.76
N GLU A 21 -1.78 -10.84 9.96
CA GLU A 21 -1.91 -11.15 8.55
C GLU A 21 -0.72 -10.57 7.77
N PHE A 22 -0.31 -9.34 8.07
CA PHE A 22 0.84 -8.70 7.44
C PHE A 22 2.16 -9.38 7.86
N LEU A 23 2.35 -9.65 9.15
CA LEU A 23 3.56 -10.29 9.65
C LEU A 23 3.73 -11.71 9.07
N ALA A 24 2.63 -12.46 8.96
CA ALA A 24 2.63 -13.79 8.34
C ALA A 24 2.97 -13.73 6.85
N ALA A 25 2.44 -12.76 6.10
CA ALA A 25 2.68 -12.64 4.67
C ALA A 25 4.09 -12.09 4.34
N SER A 26 4.59 -11.15 5.14
CA SER A 26 5.89 -10.49 4.90
C SER A 26 7.07 -11.23 5.52
N ASN A 27 6.81 -12.20 6.40
CA ASN A 27 7.82 -12.88 7.21
C ASN A 27 8.68 -11.92 8.07
N LEU A 28 8.18 -10.70 8.32
CA LEU A 28 8.83 -9.74 9.21
C LEU A 28 8.43 -10.02 10.65
N SER A 29 9.39 -9.84 11.57
CA SER A 29 9.07 -9.84 13.00
C SER A 29 8.48 -8.50 13.43
N ARG A 30 7.74 -8.50 14.55
CA ARG A 30 7.22 -7.27 15.14
C ARG A 30 8.35 -6.30 15.50
N GLU A 31 9.46 -6.82 16.01
CA GLU A 31 10.66 -6.04 16.35
C GLU A 31 11.25 -5.39 15.10
N SER A 32 11.32 -6.14 14.00
CA SER A 32 11.79 -5.62 12.71
C SER A 32 10.90 -4.46 12.25
N VAL A 33 9.57 -4.61 12.31
CA VAL A 33 8.63 -3.53 12.00
C VAL A 33 8.83 -2.31 12.91
N GLN A 34 9.06 -2.49 14.21
CA GLN A 34 9.33 -1.37 15.11
C GLN A 34 10.63 -0.63 14.75
N MET A 35 11.66 -1.33 14.26
CA MET A 35 12.88 -0.68 13.76
C MET A 35 12.61 0.13 12.48
N LEU A 36 11.78 -0.40 11.57
CA LEU A 36 11.37 0.30 10.35
C LEU A 36 10.52 1.55 10.67
N MET A 37 9.72 1.50 11.74
CA MET A 37 8.85 2.58 12.18
C MET A 37 9.55 3.58 13.11
N ASN A 38 10.77 4.01 12.74
CA ASN A 38 11.50 5.03 13.48
C ASN A 38 10.70 6.35 13.58
N ARG A 39 10.35 6.74 14.81
CA ARG A 39 9.45 7.88 15.05
C ARG A 39 9.93 9.19 14.42
N GLU A 40 11.20 9.53 14.56
CA GLU A 40 11.72 10.82 14.06
C GLU A 40 11.68 10.87 12.53
N TYR A 41 12.06 9.76 11.89
CA TYR A 41 11.97 9.60 10.44
C TYR A 41 10.52 9.80 9.96
N TRP A 42 9.58 9.03 10.50
CA TRP A 42 8.18 9.08 10.06
C TRP A 42 7.48 10.39 10.42
N GLU A 43 7.79 11.02 11.57
CA GLU A 43 7.27 12.36 11.90
C GLU A 43 7.74 13.40 10.85
N GLY A 44 8.99 13.29 10.38
CA GLY A 44 9.53 14.13 9.31
C GLY A 44 8.88 13.88 7.95
N GLN A 45 8.71 12.62 7.54
CA GLN A 45 8.11 12.27 6.26
C GLN A 45 6.60 12.59 6.21
N PHE A 46 5.85 12.18 7.23
CA PHE A 46 4.41 12.46 7.30
C PHE A 46 4.12 13.95 7.48
N GLY A 47 4.99 14.71 8.14
CA GLY A 47 4.88 16.16 8.22
C GLY A 47 4.94 16.88 6.87
N ARG A 48 5.50 16.24 5.82
CA ARG A 48 5.57 16.79 4.45
C ARG A 48 4.34 16.47 3.62
N ILE A 49 3.73 15.31 3.85
CA ILE A 49 2.53 14.85 3.11
C ILE A 49 1.25 15.38 3.73
N PHE A 50 1.15 15.38 5.06
CA PHE A 50 -0.09 15.66 5.74
C PHE A 50 -0.21 17.14 6.17
N PRO A 51 -1.40 17.77 6.02
CA PRO A 51 -2.63 17.22 5.45
C PRO A 51 -2.54 17.06 3.94
N ILE A 52 -3.16 16.00 3.42
CA ILE A 52 -3.21 15.71 2.00
C ILE A 52 -4.08 16.77 1.32
N LYS A 53 -3.51 17.47 0.33
CA LYS A 53 -4.17 18.55 -0.43
C LYS A 53 -4.20 18.30 -1.93
N ARG A 54 -3.53 17.25 -2.38
CA ARG A 54 -3.43 16.85 -3.78
C ARG A 54 -3.18 15.35 -3.85
N ARG A 55 -3.38 14.78 -5.04
CA ARG A 55 -3.01 13.40 -5.34
C ARG A 55 -1.52 13.17 -5.11
N ILE A 56 -1.21 12.05 -4.50
CA ILE A 56 0.13 11.60 -4.15
C ILE A 56 0.50 10.49 -5.14
N GLN A 57 1.67 10.63 -5.75
CA GLN A 57 2.18 9.63 -6.68
C GLN A 57 2.80 8.45 -5.92
N CYS A 58 2.78 7.26 -6.51
CA CYS A 58 3.47 6.10 -6.00
C CYS A 58 4.96 6.40 -5.80
N GLN A 59 5.60 7.14 -6.73
CA GLN A 59 6.98 7.60 -6.57
C GLN A 59 7.21 8.38 -5.28
N GLU A 60 6.31 9.30 -4.92
CA GLU A 60 6.46 10.11 -3.70
C GLU A 60 6.40 9.25 -2.43
N ILE A 61 5.55 8.22 -2.45
CA ILE A 61 5.45 7.26 -1.35
C ILE A 61 6.69 6.36 -1.31
N TYR A 62 7.23 5.97 -2.45
CA TYR A 62 8.48 5.22 -2.51
C TYR A 62 9.65 5.99 -1.91
N GLU A 63 9.78 7.30 -2.17
CA GLU A 63 10.83 8.12 -1.56
C GLU A 63 10.75 8.13 -0.02
N ILE A 64 9.55 8.03 0.55
CA ILE A 64 9.33 7.88 2.00
C ILE A 64 9.70 6.48 2.47
N CYS A 65 9.42 5.46 1.69
CA CYS A 65 9.74 4.07 2.02
C CYS A 65 11.22 3.72 1.81
N ARG A 66 11.99 4.53 1.08
CA ARG A 66 13.33 4.21 0.62
C ARG A 66 14.30 3.81 1.74
N GLU A 67 14.36 4.62 2.80
CA GLU A 67 15.24 4.33 3.95
C GLU A 67 14.77 3.07 4.72
N PRO A 68 13.50 2.94 5.15
CA PRO A 68 12.99 1.70 5.73
C PRO A 68 13.24 0.47 4.85
N MET A 69 12.96 0.53 3.54
CA MET A 69 13.14 -0.61 2.63
C MET A 69 14.60 -1.02 2.48
N SER A 70 15.55 -0.07 2.60
CA SER A 70 16.99 -0.38 2.60
C SER A 70 17.42 -1.23 3.80
N LEU A 71 16.67 -1.18 4.91
CA LEU A 71 16.88 -2.03 6.09
C LEU A 71 16.23 -3.42 5.93
N ILE A 72 15.24 -3.56 5.06
CA ILE A 72 14.57 -4.85 4.77
C ILE A 72 15.44 -5.71 3.87
N GLY A 73 15.99 -5.12 2.80
CA GLY A 73 16.74 -5.88 1.82
C GLY A 73 17.35 -5.03 0.71
N ARG A 74 18.13 -5.70 -0.14
CA ARG A 74 18.75 -5.06 -1.30
C ARG A 74 17.70 -4.73 -2.36
N GLU A 75 17.88 -3.58 -3.01
CA GLU A 75 17.03 -3.18 -4.14
C GLU A 75 17.11 -4.19 -5.31
N PRO A 76 15.95 -4.62 -5.87
CA PRO A 76 15.88 -5.42 -7.08
C PRO A 76 16.57 -4.71 -8.26
N ARG A 77 17.06 -5.48 -9.24
CA ARG A 77 17.75 -4.92 -10.42
C ARG A 77 16.91 -3.93 -11.22
N GLU A 78 15.60 -4.12 -11.24
CA GLU A 78 14.66 -3.28 -11.97
C GLU A 78 14.08 -2.12 -11.14
N GLY A 79 14.52 -1.98 -9.88
CA GLY A 79 14.02 -1.01 -8.93
C GLY A 79 12.77 -1.49 -8.19
N TRP A 80 12.53 -0.92 -7.01
CA TRP A 80 11.44 -1.34 -6.14
C TRP A 80 10.05 -1.13 -6.75
N MET A 81 9.77 0.01 -7.37
CA MET A 81 8.42 0.28 -7.89
C MET A 81 7.99 -0.71 -8.98
N LYS A 82 8.89 -0.99 -9.94
CA LYS A 82 8.61 -1.94 -11.02
C LYS A 82 8.51 -3.36 -10.48
N PHE A 83 9.39 -3.75 -9.56
CA PHE A 83 9.31 -5.06 -8.91
C PHE A 83 8.02 -5.20 -8.12
N THR A 84 7.61 -4.20 -7.33
CA THR A 84 6.37 -4.24 -6.54
C THR A 84 5.13 -4.34 -7.42
N TYR A 85 5.11 -3.67 -8.57
CA TYR A 85 4.04 -3.84 -9.56
C TYR A 85 3.97 -5.29 -10.07
N GLN A 86 5.10 -5.87 -10.49
CA GLN A 86 5.12 -7.28 -10.89
C GLN A 86 4.70 -8.20 -9.75
N TYR A 87 5.15 -7.92 -8.54
CA TYR A 87 4.82 -8.71 -7.35
C TYR A 87 3.31 -8.74 -7.09
N VAL A 88 2.64 -7.59 -7.09
CA VAL A 88 1.19 -7.53 -6.88
C VAL A 88 0.41 -8.18 -8.04
N CYS A 89 0.90 -8.11 -9.29
CA CYS A 89 0.29 -8.87 -10.39
C CYS A 89 0.33 -10.39 -10.14
N HIS A 90 1.43 -10.90 -9.57
CA HIS A 90 1.56 -12.33 -9.25
C HIS A 90 0.84 -12.75 -7.96
N ILE A 91 0.39 -11.80 -7.12
CA ILE A 91 -0.60 -12.10 -6.06
C ILE A 91 -1.94 -12.50 -6.71
N LEU A 92 -2.35 -11.79 -7.75
CA LEU A 92 -3.62 -12.04 -8.47
C LEU A 92 -3.53 -13.23 -9.43
N TYR A 93 -2.35 -13.42 -10.03
CA TYR A 93 -2.07 -14.49 -11.00
C TYR A 93 -0.82 -15.25 -10.57
N PRO A 94 -0.94 -16.23 -9.66
CA PRO A 94 0.20 -16.94 -9.10
C PRO A 94 1.07 -17.62 -10.17
N ASP A 95 2.38 -17.35 -10.10
CA ASP A 95 3.43 -18.00 -10.90
C ASP A 95 4.50 -18.52 -9.93
N GLU A 96 4.70 -19.84 -9.91
CA GLU A 96 5.64 -20.51 -9.02
C GLU A 96 7.10 -20.06 -9.29
N GLU A 97 7.47 -19.86 -10.55
CA GLU A 97 8.83 -19.45 -10.92
C GLU A 97 9.13 -18.01 -10.46
N PHE A 98 8.13 -17.13 -10.57
CA PHE A 98 8.24 -15.77 -10.04
C PHE A 98 8.29 -15.76 -8.51
N THR A 99 7.46 -16.58 -7.86
CA THR A 99 7.36 -16.63 -6.39
C THR A 99 8.69 -17.01 -5.75
N GLU A 100 9.39 -18.01 -6.30
CA GLU A 100 10.73 -18.41 -5.84
C GLU A 100 11.75 -17.26 -6.00
N LYS A 101 11.74 -16.57 -7.14
CA LYS A 101 12.65 -15.43 -7.39
C LYS A 101 12.33 -14.23 -6.50
N ALA A 102 11.06 -14.05 -6.14
CA ALA A 102 10.56 -12.94 -5.36
C ALA A 102 10.77 -13.10 -3.84
N GLU A 103 11.11 -14.30 -3.35
CA GLU A 103 11.21 -14.61 -1.93
C GLU A 103 12.04 -13.56 -1.16
N ASN A 104 13.22 -13.22 -1.68
CA ASN A 104 14.16 -12.26 -1.06
C ASN A 104 13.70 -10.79 -1.09
N TYR A 105 12.67 -10.46 -1.87
CA TYR A 105 12.18 -9.09 -2.09
C TYR A 105 10.72 -8.90 -1.65
N SER A 106 10.01 -10.00 -1.38
CA SER A 106 8.60 -10.07 -0.99
C SER A 106 8.28 -9.17 0.21
N ALA A 107 9.09 -9.22 1.26
CA ALA A 107 8.92 -8.40 2.46
C ALA A 107 8.97 -6.89 2.15
N GLY A 108 9.90 -6.47 1.29
CA GLY A 108 10.03 -5.08 0.86
C GLY A 108 8.85 -4.64 0.00
N ALA A 109 8.43 -5.47 -0.96
CA ALA A 109 7.27 -5.17 -1.79
C ALA A 109 5.97 -5.08 -0.98
N LEU A 110 5.73 -6.02 -0.05
CA LEU A 110 4.57 -5.99 0.85
C LEU A 110 4.59 -4.77 1.77
N PHE A 111 5.76 -4.40 2.30
CA PHE A 111 5.91 -3.18 3.09
C PHE A 111 5.51 -1.94 2.29
N TYR A 112 6.02 -1.80 1.06
CA TYR A 112 5.67 -0.67 0.21
C TYR A 112 4.17 -0.65 -0.15
N LEU A 113 3.59 -1.80 -0.51
CA LEU A 113 2.14 -1.93 -0.76
C LEU A 113 1.29 -1.53 0.46
N ALA A 114 1.70 -1.93 1.66
CA ALA A 114 0.99 -1.57 2.88
C ALA A 114 1.03 -0.06 3.17
N VAL A 115 2.15 0.60 2.87
CA VAL A 115 2.28 2.07 3.00
C VAL A 115 1.49 2.79 1.91
N LEU A 116 1.53 2.31 0.65
CA LEU A 116 0.69 2.83 -0.44
C LEU A 116 -0.78 2.78 -0.05
N GLN A 117 -1.26 1.61 0.39
CA GLN A 117 -2.65 1.43 0.80
C GLN A 117 -3.05 2.38 1.92
N PHE A 118 -2.21 2.50 2.96
CA PHE A 118 -2.48 3.43 4.05
C PHE A 118 -2.59 4.89 3.58
N ILE A 119 -1.64 5.36 2.76
CA ILE A 119 -1.63 6.75 2.29
C ILE A 119 -2.79 7.02 1.33
N PHE A 120 -3.11 6.06 0.47
CA PHE A 120 -4.24 6.18 -0.46
C PHE A 120 -5.60 6.13 0.22
N ASP A 121 -5.76 5.37 1.29
CA ASP A 121 -6.96 5.42 2.11
C ASP A 121 -7.13 6.83 2.71
N LYS A 122 -6.05 7.41 3.26
CA LYS A 122 -6.08 8.80 3.76
C LYS A 122 -6.27 9.84 2.65
N GLU A 123 -5.75 9.61 1.45
CA GLU A 123 -5.95 10.47 0.30
C GLU A 123 -7.44 10.52 -0.09
N ARG A 124 -8.09 9.35 -0.18
CA ARG A 124 -9.52 9.23 -0.51
C ARG A 124 -10.44 9.77 0.58
N GLU A 125 -10.02 9.72 1.86
CA GLU A 125 -10.73 10.41 2.95
C GLU A 125 -10.65 11.93 2.83
N ALA A 126 -9.56 12.48 2.27
CA ALA A 126 -9.27 13.91 2.27
C ALA A 126 -9.69 14.64 0.98
N LEU A 127 -9.73 13.94 -0.15
CA LEU A 127 -9.98 14.52 -1.47
C LEU A 127 -11.32 14.04 -2.06
N PRO A 128 -11.98 14.86 -2.90
CA PRO A 128 -13.16 14.41 -3.62
C PRO A 128 -12.81 13.29 -4.61
N PHE A 129 -13.75 12.39 -4.87
CA PHE A 129 -13.61 11.33 -5.86
C PHE A 129 -13.24 11.88 -7.25
N GLU A 130 -12.22 11.30 -7.87
CA GLU A 130 -11.71 11.67 -9.19
C GLU A 130 -11.94 10.53 -10.19
N PRO A 131 -12.81 10.74 -11.20
CA PRO A 131 -13.03 9.77 -12.26
C PRO A 131 -11.72 9.38 -12.95
N MET A 132 -11.59 8.12 -13.37
CA MET A 132 -10.41 7.54 -14.02
C MET A 132 -9.17 7.36 -13.11
N VAL A 133 -9.19 7.87 -11.88
CA VAL A 133 -8.10 7.71 -10.90
C VAL A 133 -8.54 6.86 -9.71
N ASP A 134 -9.70 7.18 -9.14
CA ASP A 134 -10.22 6.48 -7.98
C ASP A 134 -11.09 5.29 -8.39
N PHE A 135 -11.08 4.27 -7.54
CA PHE A 135 -12.07 3.20 -7.52
C PHE A 135 -12.81 3.30 -6.19
N ASP A 136 -14.14 3.37 -6.27
CA ASP A 136 -14.99 3.42 -5.08
C ASP A 136 -16.00 2.27 -5.07
N PHE A 137 -16.26 1.76 -3.87
CA PHE A 137 -17.21 0.70 -3.64
C PHE A 137 -18.55 1.32 -3.22
N LEU A 138 -19.66 0.68 -3.61
CA LEU A 138 -20.96 0.92 -2.99
C LEU A 138 -20.85 0.92 -1.46
N PRO A 139 -21.48 1.90 -0.78
CA PRO A 139 -21.58 1.93 0.67
C PRO A 139 -22.15 0.61 1.20
N PRO A 140 -21.71 0.13 2.39
CA PRO A 140 -22.21 -1.12 2.97
C PRO A 140 -23.74 -1.17 3.08
N GLU A 141 -24.35 -0.05 3.48
CA GLU A 141 -25.81 0.11 3.63
C GLU A 141 -26.58 -0.05 2.30
N GLU A 142 -25.95 0.33 1.19
CA GLU A 142 -26.51 0.18 -0.14
C GLU A 142 -26.32 -1.25 -0.64
N ALA A 143 -25.13 -1.82 -0.43
CA ALA A 143 -24.80 -3.18 -0.83
C ALA A 143 -25.71 -4.23 -0.17
N GLU A 144 -26.16 -3.99 1.06
CA GLU A 144 -27.06 -4.90 1.80
C GLU A 144 -28.46 -5.05 1.18
N LYS A 145 -28.86 -4.14 0.29
CA LYS A 145 -30.15 -4.20 -0.41
C LYS A 145 -30.19 -5.25 -1.52
N TYR A 146 -29.03 -5.80 -1.91
CA TYR A 146 -28.90 -6.73 -3.02
C TYR A 146 -28.71 -8.17 -2.55
N GLU A 147 -29.23 -9.12 -3.32
CA GLU A 147 -29.10 -10.56 -3.03
C GLU A 147 -27.64 -11.03 -2.98
N SER A 148 -26.76 -10.38 -3.75
CA SER A 148 -25.32 -10.64 -3.83
C SER A 148 -24.49 -9.92 -2.77
N SER A 149 -25.11 -9.36 -1.72
CA SER A 149 -24.42 -8.58 -0.69
C SER A 149 -23.26 -9.33 -0.01
N ARG A 150 -23.40 -10.65 0.16
CA ARG A 150 -22.38 -11.50 0.77
C ARG A 150 -21.17 -11.66 -0.15
N GLU A 151 -21.39 -11.96 -1.41
CA GLU A 151 -20.35 -12.09 -2.44
C GLU A 151 -19.64 -10.75 -2.63
N TYR A 152 -20.39 -9.65 -2.60
CA TYR A 152 -19.83 -8.30 -2.67
C TYR A 152 -18.91 -7.97 -1.49
N LYS A 153 -19.29 -8.34 -0.25
CA LYS A 153 -18.42 -8.20 0.93
C LYS A 153 -17.11 -8.98 0.77
N LYS A 154 -17.18 -10.24 0.30
CA LYS A 154 -15.98 -11.05 0.01
C LYS A 154 -15.09 -10.41 -1.07
N PHE A 155 -15.70 -9.85 -2.12
CA PHE A 155 -14.96 -9.19 -3.19
C PHE A 155 -14.23 -7.94 -2.66
N ARG A 156 -14.88 -7.11 -1.83
CA ARG A 156 -14.24 -5.95 -1.19
C ARG A 156 -13.05 -6.35 -0.32
N GLU A 157 -13.22 -7.41 0.48
CA GLU A 157 -12.14 -7.94 1.32
C GLU A 157 -10.96 -8.44 0.48
N ALA A 158 -11.23 -9.20 -0.59
CA ALA A 158 -10.19 -9.68 -1.50
C ALA A 158 -9.47 -8.51 -2.20
N PHE A 159 -10.23 -7.54 -2.72
CA PHE A 159 -9.69 -6.36 -3.40
C PHE A 159 -8.71 -5.57 -2.52
N SER A 160 -9.03 -5.38 -1.24
CA SER A 160 -8.13 -4.72 -0.29
C SER A 160 -6.95 -5.61 0.11
N ARG A 161 -7.20 -6.90 0.39
CA ARG A 161 -6.16 -7.85 0.82
C ARG A 161 -5.10 -8.07 -0.26
N GLU A 162 -5.50 -8.06 -1.52
CA GLU A 162 -4.65 -8.34 -2.67
C GLU A 162 -4.11 -7.05 -3.33
N TYR A 163 -4.27 -5.91 -2.66
CA TYR A 163 -3.72 -4.61 -3.07
C TYR A 163 -4.11 -4.17 -4.49
N VAL A 164 -5.34 -4.47 -4.91
CA VAL A 164 -5.79 -4.22 -6.30
C VAL A 164 -5.78 -2.73 -6.62
N TYR A 165 -6.16 -1.88 -5.68
CA TYR A 165 -6.12 -0.42 -5.87
C TYR A 165 -4.69 0.10 -6.02
N GLU A 166 -3.78 -0.39 -5.18
CA GLU A 166 -2.37 0.00 -5.22
C GLU A 166 -1.72 -0.48 -6.52
N MET A 167 -2.07 -1.69 -7.00
CA MET A 167 -1.67 -2.18 -8.32
C MET A 167 -2.14 -1.24 -9.44
N MET A 168 -3.40 -0.80 -9.42
CA MET A 168 -3.93 0.11 -10.43
C MET A 168 -3.17 1.44 -10.47
N ARG A 169 -2.86 2.01 -9.29
CA ARG A 169 -2.08 3.25 -9.17
C ARG A 169 -0.63 3.07 -9.61
N LEU A 170 0.01 1.97 -9.21
CA LEU A 170 1.36 1.63 -9.66
C LEU A 170 1.42 1.46 -11.17
N ASN A 171 0.47 0.72 -11.75
CA ASN A 171 0.39 0.47 -13.20
C ASN A 171 0.43 1.78 -14.01
N ALA A 172 -0.30 2.81 -13.57
CA ALA A 172 -0.36 4.12 -14.22
C ALA A 172 0.97 4.90 -14.21
N GLU A 173 1.89 4.55 -13.30
CA GLU A 173 3.20 5.18 -13.15
C GLU A 173 4.34 4.34 -13.72
N VAL A 174 4.30 3.00 -13.60
CA VAL A 174 5.39 2.13 -14.02
C VAL A 174 5.25 1.60 -15.45
N THR A 175 4.06 1.65 -16.04
CA THR A 175 3.86 1.23 -17.43
C THR A 175 3.89 2.43 -18.38
N PRO A 176 4.54 2.30 -19.55
CA PRO A 176 4.66 3.42 -20.49
C PRO A 176 3.36 3.70 -21.27
N PHE A 177 2.32 2.87 -21.14
CA PHE A 177 1.09 2.97 -21.92
C PHE A 177 0.04 3.78 -21.17
N ARG A 178 -0.09 5.06 -21.53
CA ARG A 178 -1.32 5.83 -21.25
C ARG A 178 -2.16 5.78 -22.51
N THR A 179 -3.25 5.03 -22.50
CA THR A 179 -4.24 5.12 -23.57
C THR A 179 -4.89 6.51 -23.46
N PRO A 180 -4.82 7.35 -24.51
CA PRO A 180 -5.37 8.70 -24.51
C PRO A 180 -6.89 8.74 -24.46
#